data_AF-A0A933JQX5-F1
#
_entry.id   AF-A0A933JQX5-F1
#
_cell.length_a   1.000
_cell.length_b   1.000
_cell.length_c   1.000
_cell.angle_alpha   90.00
_cell.angle_beta   90.00
_cell.angle_gamma   90.00
#
_symmetry.space_group_name_H-M   'P 1'
#
loop_
_entity.id
_entity.type
_entity.pdbx_description
1 polymer ?
#
loop_
_entity_poly.entity_id
_entity_poly.type
_entity_poly.pdbx_seq_one_letter_code
_entity_poly.pdbx_strand_id
1 'polypeptide(L)'
;MSSLAVRKKKTGSRTRKISITVDEDVLRSVRQDARKGHRTLSAHITESLAHDVRRRRLQAIISEYEAEHGTITEAEMAAIRAEWQD
;
A
#
# COMPACT_ATOMS: atom_id res chain seq x y z
N MET A 1 24.02 27.83 32.12
CA MET A 1 22.91 27.35 31.27
C MET A 1 23.50 26.71 30.02
N SER A 2 23.81 25.41 30.06
CA SER A 2 24.41 24.69 28.92
C SER A 2 23.32 23.97 28.15
N SER A 3 23.10 24.40 26.90
CA SER A 3 22.08 23.88 26.00
C SER A 3 22.49 22.51 25.44
N LEU A 4 21.80 21.46 25.86
CA LEU A 4 21.86 20.13 25.26
C LEU A 4 21.23 20.18 23.86
N ALA A 5 22.07 20.09 22.82
CA ALA A 5 21.57 19.78 21.48
C ALA A 5 21.12 18.31 21.46
N VAL A 6 19.81 18.08 21.58
CA VAL A 6 19.21 16.75 21.36
C VAL A 6 19.34 16.42 19.88
N ARG A 7 20.33 15.59 19.54
CA ARG A 7 20.46 14.99 18.22
C ARG A 7 19.25 14.08 17.99
N LYS A 8 18.30 14.53 17.16
CA LYS A 8 17.12 13.75 16.77
C LYS A 8 17.58 12.42 16.16
N LYS A 9 17.37 11.32 16.88
CA LYS A 9 17.74 9.97 16.46
C LYS A 9 16.85 9.59 15.27
N LYS A 10 17.44 9.43 14.08
CA LYS A 10 16.73 8.93 12.89
C LYS A 10 16.24 7.53 13.24
N THR A 11 14.94 7.37 13.48
CA THR A 11 14.31 6.06 13.65
C THR A 11 14.46 5.33 12.33
N GLY A 12 15.52 4.53 12.22
CA GLY A 12 15.76 3.72 11.04
C GLY A 12 14.60 2.76 10.90
N SER A 13 13.74 2.99 9.90
CA SER A 13 12.90 1.94 9.33
C SER A 13 13.81 0.73 9.08
N ARG A 14 13.52 -0.41 9.72
CA ARG A 14 14.28 -1.66 9.53
C ARG A 14 13.99 -2.19 8.13
N THR A 15 14.58 -1.55 7.13
CA THR A 15 14.60 -2.05 5.76
C THR A 15 15.59 -3.21 5.67
N ARG A 16 15.18 -4.30 5.04
CA ARG A 16 16.05 -5.44 4.73
C ARG A 16 16.29 -5.46 3.23
N LYS A 17 17.56 -5.52 2.83
CA LYS A 17 17.92 -5.73 1.43
C LYS A 17 17.58 -7.17 1.05
N ILE A 18 16.90 -7.33 -0.08
CA ILE A 18 16.62 -8.63 -0.69
C ILE A 18 17.10 -8.60 -2.15
N SER A 19 17.45 -9.76 -2.69
CA SER A 19 17.70 -9.93 -4.13
C SER A 19 16.52 -10.69 -4.70
N ILE A 20 15.95 -10.19 -5.79
CA ILE A 20 14.83 -10.81 -6.49
C ILE A 20 15.14 -10.86 -7.98
N THR A 21 14.73 -11.94 -8.64
CA THR A 21 14.67 -12.01 -10.10
C THR A 21 13.33 -11.45 -10.54
N VAL A 22 13.36 -10.54 -11.50
CA VAL A 22 12.17 -9.93 -12.09
C VAL A 22 12.32 -9.93 -13.60
N ASP A 23 11.18 -10.00 -14.28
CA ASP A 23 11.11 -9.80 -15.72
C ASP A 23 11.66 -8.40 -16.10
N GLU A 24 12.39 -8.34 -17.22
CA GLU A 24 13.07 -7.10 -17.62
C GLU A 24 12.08 -6.00 -17.99
N ASP A 25 11.01 -6.34 -18.70
CA ASP A 25 10.00 -5.39 -19.14
C ASP A 25 9.19 -4.87 -17.94
N VAL A 26 8.90 -5.76 -16.99
CA VAL A 26 8.30 -5.36 -15.70
C VAL A 26 9.21 -4.38 -14.96
N LEU A 27 10.50 -4.69 -14.82
CA LEU A 27 11.45 -3.80 -14.14
C LEU A 27 11.56 -2.44 -14.84
N ARG A 28 11.49 -2.42 -16.18
CA ARG A 28 11.49 -1.20 -16.98
C ARG A 28 10.25 -0.35 -16.71
N SER A 29 9.05 -0.96 -16.71
CA SER A 29 7.79 -0.26 -16.41
C SER A 29 7.81 0.34 -15.00
N VAL A 30 8.16 -0.46 -13.99
CA VAL A 30 8.19 0.01 -12.59
C VAL A 30 9.18 1.16 -12.40
N ARG A 31 10.33 1.14 -13.10
CA ARG A 31 11.27 2.27 -13.10
C ARG A 31 10.68 3.53 -13.73
N GLN A 32 9.91 3.40 -14.81
CA GLN A 32 9.23 4.55 -15.43
C GLN A 32 8.19 5.14 -14.48
N ASP A 33 7.39 4.31 -13.81
CA ASP A 33 6.36 4.76 -12.88
C ASP A 33 6.96 5.43 -11.64
N ALA A 34 8.05 4.87 -11.10
CA ALA A 34 8.81 5.50 -10.02
C ALA A 34 9.31 6.91 -10.41
N ARG A 35 9.82 7.07 -11.64
CA ARG A 35 10.27 8.38 -12.16
C ARG A 35 9.11 9.36 -12.34
N LYS A 36 7.98 8.94 -12.92
CA LYS A 36 6.78 9.76 -13.05
C LYS A 36 6.28 10.26 -11.69
N GLY A 37 6.39 9.43 -10.65
CA GLY A 37 6.04 9.80 -9.28
C GLY A 37 7.14 10.54 -8.50
N HIS A 38 8.27 10.89 -9.13
CA HIS A 38 9.44 11.48 -8.47
C HIS A 38 9.97 10.68 -7.26
N ARG A 39 9.89 9.34 -7.32
CA ARG A 39 10.31 8.42 -6.26
C ARG A 39 11.50 7.57 -6.70
N THR A 40 12.28 7.08 -5.73
CA THR A 40 13.26 6.02 -5.99
C THR A 40 12.55 4.71 -6.29
N LEU A 41 13.21 3.80 -7.03
CA LEU A 41 12.65 2.47 -7.32
C LEU A 41 12.32 1.71 -6.01
N SER A 42 13.20 1.76 -5.02
CA SER A 42 12.97 1.07 -3.75
C SER A 42 11.80 1.65 -2.95
N ALA A 43 11.64 2.97 -2.92
CA ALA A 43 10.49 3.61 -2.27
C ALA A 43 9.18 3.24 -2.97
N HIS A 44 9.17 3.30 -4.31
CA HIS A 44 8.02 2.92 -5.11
C HIS A 44 7.64 1.45 -4.88
N ILE A 45 8.59 0.51 -4.96
CA ILE A 45 8.34 -0.92 -4.71
C ILE A 45 7.83 -1.14 -3.28
N THR A 46 8.44 -0.50 -2.28
CA THR A 46 8.03 -0.66 -0.88
C THR A 46 6.58 -0.23 -0.68
N GLU A 47 6.19 0.89 -1.28
CA GLU A 47 4.83 1.39 -1.22
C GLU A 47 3.85 0.49 -1.97
N SER A 48 4.19 0.05 -3.18
CA SER A 48 3.36 -0.86 -3.97
C SER A 48 3.13 -2.19 -3.23
N LEU A 49 4.17 -2.75 -2.60
CA LEU A 49 4.04 -3.94 -1.75
C LEU A 49 3.15 -3.68 -0.53
N ALA A 50 3.29 -2.53 0.12
CA ALA A 50 2.43 -2.17 1.25
C ALA A 50 0.96 -2.01 0.83
N HIS A 51 0.69 -1.45 -0.36
CA HIS A 51 -0.67 -1.36 -0.92
C HIS A 51 -1.24 -2.74 -1.24
N ASP A 52 -0.45 -3.62 -1.88
CA ASP A 52 -0.86 -4.99 -2.21
C ASP A 52 -1.19 -5.80 -0.96
N VAL A 53 -0.35 -5.75 0.09
CA VAL A 53 -0.64 -6.42 1.37
C VAL A 53 -1.94 -5.89 2.00
N ARG A 54 -2.16 -4.56 2.00
CA ARG A 54 -3.39 -3.97 2.51
C ARG A 54 -4.62 -4.42 1.71
N ARG A 55 -4.53 -4.44 0.38
CA ARG A 55 -5.60 -4.90 -0.53
C ARG A 55 -5.95 -6.36 -0.29
N ARG A 56 -4.96 -7.24 -0.17
CA ARG A 56 -5.20 -8.68 0.10
C ARG A 56 -5.87 -8.91 1.46
N ARG A 57 -5.48 -8.16 2.49
CA ARG A 57 -6.14 -8.22 3.80
C ARG A 57 -7.59 -7.75 3.73
N LEU A 58 -7.86 -6.65 3.03
CA LEU A 58 -9.22 -6.17 2.81
C LEU A 58 -10.07 -7.19 2.04
N GLN A 59 -9.51 -7.79 0.99
CA GLN A 59 -10.20 -8.84 0.23
C GLN A 59 -10.57 -10.03 1.11
N ALA A 60 -9.66 -10.44 2.02
CA ALA A 60 -9.93 -11.54 2.94
C ALA A 60 -11.12 -11.23 3.87
N ILE A 61 -11.17 -10.02 4.43
CA ILE A 61 -12.28 -9.56 5.29
C ILE A 61 -13.61 -9.55 4.52
N ILE A 62 -13.61 -9.02 3.29
CA ILE A 62 -14.81 -9.00 2.45
C ILE A 62 -15.26 -10.43 2.14
N SER A 63 -14.33 -11.32 1.80
CA SER A 63 -14.65 -12.71 1.46
C SER A 63 -15.23 -13.48 2.65
N GLU A 64 -14.73 -13.22 3.87
CA GLU A 64 -15.28 -13.80 5.10
C GLU A 64 -16.71 -13.31 5.36
N TYR A 65 -16.96 -12.02 5.21
CA TYR A 65 -18.30 -11.44 5.31
C TYR A 65 -19.27 -12.02 4.27
N GLU A 66 -18.85 -12.08 3.01
CA GLU A 66 -19.70 -12.60 1.92
C GLU A 66 -20.00 -14.10 2.07
N ALA A 67 -19.09 -14.86 2.69
CA ALA A 67 -19.33 -16.27 2.99
C ALA A 67 -20.43 -16.47 4.04
N GLU A 68 -20.58 -15.54 4.99
CA GLU A 68 -21.61 -15.59 6.03
C GLU A 68 -22.94 -14.98 5.58
N HIS A 69 -22.89 -13.89 4.81
CA HIS A 69 -24.07 -13.06 4.52
C HIS A 69 -24.51 -13.04 3.05
N GLY A 70 -23.73 -13.64 2.15
CA GLY A 70 -23.93 -13.56 0.70
C GLY A 70 -23.13 -12.41 0.06
N THR A 71 -23.00 -12.47 -1.27
CA THR A 71 -22.24 -11.50 -2.05
C THR A 71 -22.79 -10.09 -1.90
N ILE A 72 -21.90 -9.12 -1.67
CA ILE A 72 -22.27 -7.70 -1.64
C ILE A 72 -22.55 -7.25 -3.07
N THR A 73 -23.77 -6.84 -3.36
CA THR A 73 -24.16 -6.41 -4.70
C THR A 73 -23.88 -4.93 -4.94
N GLU A 74 -23.72 -4.56 -6.21
CA GLU A 74 -23.58 -3.14 -6.60
C GLU A 74 -24.83 -2.31 -6.26
N ALA A 75 -26.01 -2.94 -6.25
CA ALA A 75 -27.27 -2.28 -5.88
C ALA A 75 -27.29 -1.91 -4.39
N GLU A 76 -26.89 -2.84 -3.52
CA GLU A 76 -26.75 -2.58 -2.07
C GLU A 76 -25.70 -1.51 -1.82
N MET A 77 -24.53 -1.61 -2.47
CA MET A 77 -23.48 -0.60 -2.35
C MET A 77 -23.93 0.78 -2.85
N ALA A 78 -24.71 0.86 -3.93
CA ALA A 78 -25.25 2.12 -4.43
C ALA A 78 -26.26 2.74 -3.46
N ALA A 79 -27.15 1.94 -2.87
CA ALA A 79 -28.11 2.40 -1.87
C ALA A 79 -27.40 2.98 -0.64
N ILE A 80 -26.43 2.24 -0.06
CA ILE A 80 -25.66 2.72 1.10
C ILE A 80 -24.82 3.96 0.78
N ARG A 81 -24.20 4.02 -0.42
CA ARG A 81 -23.45 5.21 -0.83
C ARG A 81 -24.32 6.46 -0.94
N ALA A 82 -25.58 6.32 -1.37
CA ALA A 82 -26.52 7.44 -1.42
C ALA A 82 -26.89 7.93 0.00
N GLU A 83 -27.05 7.01 0.95
CA GLU A 83 -27.31 7.34 2.37
C GLU A 83 -26.11 7.97 3.08
N TRP A 84 -24.88 7.65 2.67
CA TRP A 84 -23.64 8.18 3.28
C TRP A 84 -23.20 9.56 2.77
N GLN A 85 -23.82 10.11 1.74
CA GLN A 85 -23.45 11.44 1.19
C GLN A 85 -24.15 12.62 1.90
N ASP A 86 -24.80 12.36 3.05
CA ASP A 86 -25.25 13.34 4.05
C ASP A 86 -24.29 13.41 5.26
#